data_AF-A0A3A5JFU3-F1
#
_entry.id   AF-A0A3A5JFU3-F1
#
_cell.length_a   1.000
_cell.length_b   1.000
_cell.length_c   1.000
_cell.angle_alpha   90.00
_cell.angle_beta   90.00
_cell.angle_gamma   90.00
#
_symmetry.space_group_name_H-M   'P 1'
#
loop_
_entity.id
_entity.type
_entity.pdbx_description
1 polymer ?
#
loop_
_entity_poly.entity_id
_entity_poly.type
_entity_poly.pdbx_seq_one_letter_code
_entity_poly.pdbx_strand_id
1 'polypeptide(L)' 'MAENRVVEGRMVTPKRLAELIEGDDVMDAEPIADADRDCPECGGNVLEVGYMPSIAEFVTGQKCQECEWSATDRE' A
#
# COMPACT_ATOMS: atom_id res chain seq x y z
N MET A 1 10.56 -13.57 -1.68
CA MET A 1 9.37 -12.70 -1.81
C MET A 1 9.68 -11.49 -0.97
N ALA A 2 9.87 -10.33 -1.57
CA ALA A 2 10.44 -9.21 -0.83
C ALA A 2 9.40 -8.70 0.17
N GLU A 3 9.65 -8.96 1.45
CA GLU A 3 8.70 -8.71 2.54
C GLU A 3 8.53 -7.22 2.80
N ASN A 4 9.57 -6.43 2.59
CA ASN A 4 9.57 -4.99 2.84
C ASN A 4 9.84 -4.23 1.54
N ARG A 5 9.38 -2.98 1.47
CA ARG A 5 9.69 -2.03 0.39
C ARG A 5 10.16 -0.71 0.94
N VAL A 6 10.79 0.09 0.09
CA VAL A 6 11.09 1.49 0.41
C VAL A 6 9.93 2.34 -0.08
N VAL A 7 9.34 3.14 0.82
CA VAL A 7 8.30 4.12 0.53
C VAL A 7 8.69 5.41 1.23
N GLU A 8 8.72 6.50 0.48
CA GLU A 8 9.07 7.85 0.95
C GLU A 8 10.41 7.86 1.72
N GLY A 9 11.39 7.11 1.20
CA GLY A 9 12.73 6.98 1.76
C GLY A 9 12.83 6.11 3.03
N ARG A 10 11.76 5.41 3.42
CA ARG A 10 11.73 4.55 4.62
C ARG A 10 11.40 3.12 4.26
N MET A 11 11.99 2.17 4.99
CA MET A 11 11.63 0.76 4.85
C MET A 11 10.28 0.51 5.53
N VAL A 12 9.32 0.00 4.77
CA VAL A 12 7.96 -0.32 5.22
C VAL A 12 7.69 -1.81 5.08
N THR A 13 7.03 -2.37 6.08
CA THR A 13 6.47 -3.73 6.07
C THR A 13 5.12 -3.71 5.35
N PRO A 14 4.54 -4.86 4.96
CA PRO A 14 3.26 -4.90 4.28
C PRO A 14 2.15 -4.32 5.17
N LYS A 15 2.15 -4.70 6.45
CA LYS A 15 1.22 -4.16 7.43
C LYS A 15 1.36 -2.65 7.59
N ARG A 16 2.61 -2.13 7.68
CA ARG A 16 2.82 -0.69 7.80
C ARG A 16 2.39 0.07 6.54
N LEU A 17 2.59 -0.51 5.36
CA LEU A 17 2.12 0.08 4.11
C LEU A 17 0.59 0.17 4.09
N ALA A 18 -0.10 -0.89 4.49
CA ALA A 18 -1.56 -0.92 4.60
C ALA A 18 -2.07 0.15 5.58
N GLU A 19 -1.47 0.28 6.78
CA GLU A 19 -1.80 1.33 7.74
C GLU A 19 -1.62 2.75 7.18
N LEU A 20 -0.57 2.97 6.37
CA LEU A 20 -0.33 4.27 5.73
C LEU A 20 -1.41 4.61 4.70
N ILE A 21 -1.93 3.61 3.98
CA ILE A 21 -2.99 3.79 2.98
C ILE A 21 -4.36 3.95 3.66
N GLU A 22 -4.64 3.14 4.68
CA GLU A 22 -5.91 3.16 5.41
C GLU A 22 -6.05 4.42 6.28
N GLY A 23 -4.93 4.93 6.82
CA GLY A 23 -4.93 6.01 7.80
C GLY A 23 -5.30 5.58 9.22
N ASP A 24 -5.50 4.27 9.44
CA ASP A 24 -5.81 3.65 10.74
C ASP A 24 -5.10 2.27 10.87
N ASP A 25 -5.25 1.60 12.01
CA ASP A 25 -4.67 0.28 12.24
C ASP A 25 -5.41 -0.81 11.42
N VAL A 26 -4.66 -1.76 10.87
CA VAL A 26 -5.23 -2.91 10.13
C VAL A 26 -5.01 -4.23 10.88
N MET A 27 -5.88 -5.20 10.66
CA MET A 27 -5.74 -6.53 11.28
C MET A 27 -4.59 -7.31 10.64
N ASP A 28 -4.62 -7.47 9.32
CA ASP A 28 -3.65 -8.28 8.56
C ASP A 28 -3.36 -7.69 7.18
N ALA A 29 -2.24 -8.07 6.57
CA ALA A 29 -1.81 -7.61 5.25
C ALA A 29 -1.06 -8.69 4.46
N GLU A 30 -1.35 -8.78 3.17
CA GLU A 30 -0.66 -9.63 2.22
C GLU A 30 0.71 -9.05 1.81
N PRO A 31 1.61 -9.85 1.21
CA PRO A 31 2.90 -9.35 0.74
C PRO A 31 2.78 -8.22 -0.29
N ILE A 32 3.73 -7.29 -0.27
CA ILE A 32 3.74 -6.15 -1.18
C ILE A 32 4.10 -6.59 -2.61
N ALA A 33 3.29 -6.16 -3.57
CA ALA A 33 3.50 -6.33 -5.01
C ALA A 33 3.74 -4.97 -5.69
N ASP A 34 4.31 -5.00 -6.89
CA ASP A 34 4.37 -3.84 -7.77
C ASP A 34 3.04 -3.74 -8.52
N ALA A 35 2.42 -2.56 -8.53
CA ALA A 35 1.15 -2.36 -9.21
C ALA A 35 1.35 -2.23 -10.73
N ASP A 36 0.34 -2.61 -11.51
CA ASP A 36 0.33 -2.46 -12.97
C ASP A 36 0.04 -1.01 -13.42
N ARG A 37 0.58 -0.02 -12.72
CA ARG A 37 0.43 1.41 -13.06
C ARG A 37 1.56 2.27 -12.48
N ASP A 38 1.79 3.39 -13.15
CA ASP A 38 2.59 4.48 -12.60
C ASP A 38 1.72 5.43 -11.74
N CYS A 39 2.39 6.13 -10.83
CA CYS A 39 1.76 7.12 -9.97
C CYS A 39 1.19 8.27 -10.82
N PRO A 40 -0.10 8.62 -10.66
CA PRO A 40 -0.72 9.68 -11.45
C PRO A 40 -0.21 11.09 -11.12
N GLU A 41 0.43 11.27 -9.95
CA GLU A 41 0.91 12.60 -9.51
C GLU A 41 2.36 12.88 -9.89
N CYS A 42 3.25 11.89 -9.75
CA CYS A 42 4.69 12.08 -9.99
C CYS A 42 5.29 11.16 -11.06
N GLY A 43 4.54 10.19 -11.58
CA GLY A 43 5.04 9.19 -12.54
C GLY A 43 5.99 8.14 -11.95
N GLY A 44 6.10 8.06 -10.63
CA GLY A 44 6.92 7.05 -9.94
C GLY A 44 6.23 5.69 -9.81
N ASN A 45 6.98 4.68 -9.35
CA ASN A 45 6.44 3.33 -9.15
C ASN A 45 5.37 3.31 -8.05
N VAL A 46 4.34 2.49 -8.28
CA VAL A 46 3.25 2.24 -7.33
C VAL A 46 3.38 0.83 -6.78
N LEU A 47 3.21 0.71 -5.48
CA LEU A 47 3.11 -0.56 -4.78
C LEU A 47 1.65 -0.87 -4.49
N GLU A 48 1.32 -2.15 -4.52
CA GLU A 48 0.01 -2.69 -4.14
C GLU A 48 0.15 -3.59 -2.91
N VAL A 49 -0.84 -3.51 -2.02
CA VAL A 49 -0.97 -4.38 -0.86
C VAL A 49 -2.45 -4.70 -0.61
N GLY A 50 -2.77 -5.98 -0.53
CA GLY A 50 -4.06 -6.45 -0.02
C GLY A 50 -4.05 -6.46 1.51
N TYR A 51 -5.11 -5.99 2.16
CA TYR A 51 -5.17 -5.96 3.63
C TYR A 51 -6.60 -6.04 4.16
N MET A 52 -6.70 -6.43 5.43
CA MET A 52 -7.96 -6.54 6.16
C MET A 52 -8.05 -5.45 7.23
N PRO A 53 -8.83 -4.36 7.02
CA PRO A 53 -9.09 -3.37 8.06
C PRO A 53 -9.96 -3.97 9.19
N SER A 54 -10.84 -4.89 8.84
CA SER A 54 -11.71 -5.63 9.77
C SER A 54 -11.90 -7.07 9.31
N ILE A 55 -12.44 -7.93 10.17
CA ILE A 55 -12.66 -9.35 9.87
C ILE A 55 -13.62 -9.59 8.67
N ALA A 56 -14.46 -8.61 8.36
CA ALA A 56 -15.51 -8.73 7.34
C ALA A 56 -15.14 -8.06 6.01
N GLU A 57 -13.94 -7.49 5.89
CA GLU A 57 -13.57 -6.64 4.77
C GLU A 57 -12.14 -6.93 4.30
N PHE A 58 -11.95 -6.93 2.98
CA PHE A 58 -10.65 -7.06 2.34
C PHE A 58 -10.52 -5.97 1.29
N VAL A 59 -9.41 -5.22 1.35
CA VAL A 59 -9.19 -4.04 0.53
C VAL A 59 -7.82 -4.09 -0.09
N THR A 60 -7.78 -3.73 -1.37
CA THR A 60 -6.53 -3.54 -2.10
C THR A 60 -6.17 -2.06 -2.06
N GLY A 61 -5.05 -1.77 -1.40
CA GLY A 61 -4.45 -0.44 -1.33
C GLY A 61 -3.29 -0.30 -2.28
N GLN A 62 -3.14 0.90 -2.84
CA GLN A 62 -2.03 1.30 -3.70
C GLN A 62 -1.36 2.55 -3.13
N LYS A 63 -0.03 2.59 -3.17
CA LYS A 63 0.77 3.71 -2.65
C LYS A 63 1.95 4.00 -3.57
N CYS A 64 2.16 5.27 -3.88
CA CYS A 64 3.38 5.69 -4.57
C CYS A 64 4.59 5.57 -3.64
N GLN A 65 5.71 5.09 -4.18
CA GLN A 65 6.97 5.01 -3.43
C GLN A 65 7.63 6.37 -3.17
N GLU A 66 7.27 7.41 -3.91
CA GLU A 66 8.00 8.69 -3.94
C GLU A 66 7.22 9.88 -3.39
N CYS A 67 5.90 9.87 -3.47
CA CYS A 67 5.04 10.97 -3.01
C CYS A 67 3.91 10.46 -2.12
N GLU A 68 3.10 11.38 -1.60
CA GLU A 68 2.04 11.09 -0.64
C GLU A 68 0.86 10.31 -1.25
N TRP A 69 0.71 10.31 -2.59
CA TRP A 69 -0.41 9.66 -3.27
C TRP A 69 -0.63 8.21 -2.84
N SER A 70 -1.88 7.91 -2.49
CA SER A 70 -2.43 6.58 -2.27
C SER A 70 -3.84 6.48 -2.82
N ALA A 71 -4.26 5.26 -3.11
CA ALA A 71 -5.63 4.94 -3.50
C ALA A 71 -6.02 3.58 -2.94
N THR A 72 -7.32 3.33 -2.83
CA THR A 72 -7.88 2.03 -2.50
C THR A 72 -8.86 1.62 -3.59
N ASP A 73 -9.21 0.33 -3.63
CA ASP A 73 -10.35 -0.14 -4.44
C ASP A 73 -11.72 0.29 -3.85
N ARG A 74 -11.73 0.91 -2.66
CA ARG A 74 -12.89 1.64 -2.15
C ARG A 74 -12.97 3.00 -2.85
N GLU A 75 -14.17 3.32 -3.33
CA GLU A 75 -14.54 4.53 -4.08
C GLU A 75 -14.26 5.84 -3.34
#